data_AF-A0A1Z5TGQ7-F1
#
_entry.id   AF-A0A1Z5TGQ7-F1
#
_cell.length_a   1.000
_cell.length_b   1.000
_cell.length_c   1.000
_cell.angle_alpha   90.00
_cell.angle_beta   90.00
_cell.angle_gamma   90.00
#
_symmetry.space_group_name_H-M   'P 1'
#
loop_
_entity.id
_entity.type
_entity.pdbx_description
1 polymer ?
#
loop_
_entity_poly.entity_id
_entity_poly.type
_entity_poly.pdbx_seq_one_letter_code
_entity_poly.pdbx_strand_id
1 'polypeptide(L)'
;MTSTIMNSSTSYLSSLQGAELPPAALHFLESTITFLHQIPGSAIVLRYIRSSYQNDPVRSLVELLLVIFAIRYLTSPKYSTKKDKIVPLTEDEVDELVEDWTPEPLAAAETEFERIENEKRPVIVGPAGPKAKLAGSGRTVTNLASYNHYNFASNPELTQKAIQTVRTYGVGPCSPPGFYGTQDVHMKSEADIAAHLGMPACIIYAQAFSTISSVIPAFSKRGDIIVADKAVNFPIRKGLQISRSTVRWYEHNDMEDLERVLARVVKEGQGKPLTRRFIVTEGLFESVGDMVDLPKLIELKMRYKFRIILDETWSYGILGRTGRGVTEHQNVDPLQVDMIIGGLRRLSAAAYTFSAALPAFLATTASETTYLLQEHPEIIQTLRENIRAMRAQLDPRSEWVRCSSSPDNPIVILTLKPQHVDERKLSMKDQEHLLQDCVEESLANGVLITRLKAMPPALGVAEKDLVKEWAPAPGIKVCVTTGLNKKDTEKAGTIIRHAITSVMKGKKWQKDRQQ
;
A
#
# COMPACT_ATOMS: atom_id res chain seq x y z
N MET A 1 7.44 44.41 -43.45
CA MET A 1 8.21 45.24 -42.50
C MET A 1 9.69 44.97 -42.68
N THR A 2 10.21 45.26 -43.87
CA THR A 2 11.49 44.72 -44.38
C THR A 2 12.32 45.83 -45.03
N SER A 3 12.21 47.06 -44.52
CA SER A 3 12.87 48.23 -45.11
C SER A 3 13.54 49.17 -44.10
N THR A 4 13.86 48.71 -42.89
CA THR A 4 14.44 49.60 -41.85
C THR A 4 15.73 49.08 -41.19
N ILE A 5 16.28 47.94 -41.62
CA ILE A 5 17.46 47.33 -40.97
C ILE A 5 18.72 47.38 -41.86
N MET A 6 18.95 48.49 -42.58
CA MET A 6 20.21 48.69 -43.32
C MET A 6 21.04 49.90 -42.89
N ASN A 7 20.63 50.66 -41.86
CA ASN A 7 21.25 51.96 -41.56
C ASN A 7 21.96 52.10 -40.20
N SER A 8 22.39 51.01 -39.55
CA SER A 8 23.08 51.12 -38.24
C SER A 8 24.49 50.52 -38.20
N SER A 9 25.12 50.27 -39.34
CA SER A 9 26.40 49.52 -39.40
C SER A 9 27.66 50.33 -39.06
N THR A 10 27.55 51.56 -38.56
CA THR A 10 28.70 52.49 -38.42
C THR A 10 28.91 53.11 -37.03
N SER A 11 28.42 52.51 -35.94
CA SER A 11 28.60 53.12 -34.61
C SER A 11 29.00 52.17 -33.46
N TYR A 12 29.53 50.97 -33.71
CA TYR A 12 29.70 49.97 -32.65
C TYR A 12 31.13 49.74 -32.14
N LEU A 13 32.13 50.46 -32.68
CA LEU A 13 33.51 50.42 -32.17
C LEU A 13 33.83 51.53 -31.15
N SER A 14 32.92 52.49 -30.92
CA SER A 14 33.18 53.62 -30.02
C SER A 14 32.92 53.33 -28.54
N SER A 15 32.23 52.24 -28.18
CA SER A 15 31.90 51.92 -26.78
C SER A 15 32.91 51.03 -26.05
N LEU A 16 34.04 50.71 -26.67
CA LEU A 16 35.13 49.92 -26.07
C LEU A 16 36.40 50.76 -25.78
N GLN A 17 36.28 52.09 -25.72
CA GLN A 17 37.38 53.03 -25.47
C GLN A 17 37.99 53.00 -24.05
N GLY A 18 37.68 51.97 -23.23
CA GLY A 18 38.21 51.85 -21.88
C GLY A 18 39.24 50.74 -21.66
N ALA A 19 39.47 49.87 -22.64
CA ALA A 19 40.40 48.74 -22.49
C ALA A 19 41.37 48.71 -23.68
N GLU A 20 42.65 49.02 -23.43
CA GLU A 20 43.74 48.90 -24.41
C GLU A 20 43.97 47.43 -24.77
N LEU A 21 43.17 46.90 -25.68
CA LEU A 21 43.39 45.61 -26.31
C LEU A 21 44.37 45.77 -27.49
N PRO A 22 45.37 44.89 -27.64
CA PRO A 22 46.33 44.95 -28.75
C PRO A 22 45.61 44.96 -30.12
N PRO A 23 46.13 45.65 -31.14
CA PRO A 23 45.50 45.73 -32.48
C PRO A 23 45.20 44.36 -33.11
N ALA A 24 46.04 43.36 -32.81
CA ALA A 24 45.83 41.97 -33.22
C ALA A 24 44.57 41.34 -32.59
N ALA A 25 44.24 41.71 -31.33
CA ALA A 25 43.06 41.22 -30.63
C ALA A 25 41.76 41.84 -31.17
N LEU A 26 41.80 43.13 -31.57
CA LEU A 26 40.67 43.79 -32.23
C LEU A 26 40.37 43.18 -33.60
N HIS A 27 41.41 42.94 -34.41
CA HIS A 27 41.26 42.28 -35.71
C HIS A 27 40.78 40.82 -35.57
N PHE A 28 41.22 40.12 -34.53
CA PHE A 28 40.72 38.78 -34.19
C PHE A 28 39.24 38.82 -33.77
N LEU A 29 38.83 39.79 -32.96
CA LEU A 29 37.44 39.97 -32.55
C LEU A 29 36.52 40.30 -33.74
N GLU A 30 36.93 41.22 -34.61
CA GLU A 30 36.16 41.57 -35.82
C GLU A 30 36.02 40.40 -36.78
N SER A 31 37.10 39.67 -37.04
CA SER A 31 37.05 38.47 -37.89
C SER A 31 36.18 37.36 -37.29
N THR A 32 36.25 37.16 -35.97
CA THR A 32 35.42 36.17 -35.26
C THR A 32 33.94 36.54 -35.27
N ILE A 33 33.59 37.81 -35.07
CA ILE A 33 32.21 38.31 -35.14
C ILE A 33 31.65 38.16 -36.56
N THR A 34 32.45 38.49 -37.57
CA THR A 34 32.06 38.37 -38.98
C THR A 34 31.80 36.91 -39.37
N PHE A 35 32.64 35.99 -38.90
CA PHE A 35 32.44 34.55 -39.09
C PHE A 35 31.21 34.02 -38.35
N LEU A 36 30.96 34.48 -37.11
CA LEU A 36 29.78 34.09 -36.34
C LEU A 36 28.48 34.49 -37.04
N HIS A 37 28.43 35.66 -37.66
CA HIS A 37 27.26 36.14 -38.40
C HIS A 37 26.88 35.28 -39.62
N GLN A 38 27.82 34.49 -40.17
CA GLN A 38 27.57 33.59 -41.29
C GLN A 38 26.85 32.30 -40.88
N ILE A 39 26.78 32.00 -39.58
CA ILE A 39 26.11 30.80 -39.06
C ILE A 39 24.59 31.08 -38.93
N PRO A 40 23.70 30.26 -39.52
CA PRO A 40 22.26 30.41 -39.36
C PRO A 40 21.84 30.36 -37.89
N GLY A 41 21.11 31.37 -37.41
CA GLY A 41 20.68 31.47 -36.00
C GLY A 41 21.63 32.25 -35.06
N SER A 42 22.81 32.66 -35.55
CA SER A 42 23.80 33.44 -34.78
C SER A 42 23.29 34.77 -34.25
N ALA A 43 22.38 35.45 -34.98
CA ALA A 43 21.77 36.70 -34.56
C ALA A 43 20.95 36.57 -33.25
N ILE A 44 20.35 35.40 -33.01
CA ILE A 44 19.59 35.11 -31.78
C ILE A 44 20.55 34.91 -30.60
N VAL A 45 21.65 34.17 -30.84
CA VAL A 45 22.70 33.90 -29.85
C VAL A 45 23.39 35.20 -29.43
N LEU A 46 23.76 36.06 -30.38
CA LEU A 46 24.37 37.36 -30.10
C LEU A 46 23.43 38.29 -29.32
N ARG A 47 22.12 38.28 -29.63
CA ARG A 47 21.11 39.04 -28.89
C ARG A 47 20.92 38.51 -27.46
N TYR A 48 21.00 37.20 -27.28
CA TYR A 48 20.93 36.54 -25.96
C TYR A 48 22.15 36.88 -25.10
N ILE A 49 23.36 36.76 -25.64
CA ILE A 49 24.61 37.13 -24.96
C ILE A 49 24.58 38.60 -24.53
N ARG A 50 24.11 39.49 -25.42
CA ARG A 50 23.95 40.93 -25.12
C ARG A 50 22.89 41.20 -24.05
N SER A 51 21.82 40.42 -24.00
CA SER A 51 20.75 40.53 -22.99
C SER A 51 21.15 39.93 -21.64
N SER A 52 22.03 38.93 -21.63
CA SER A 52 22.56 38.29 -20.42
C SER A 52 23.57 39.19 -19.70
N TYR A 53 24.37 39.95 -20.45
CA TYR A 53 25.39 40.87 -19.94
C TYR A 53 24.80 42.22 -19.44
N GLN A 54 23.80 42.18 -18.56
CA GLN A 54 23.29 43.36 -17.85
C GLN A 54 24.12 43.64 -16.58
N ASN A 55 25.42 43.90 -16.74
CA ASN A 55 26.34 44.26 -15.63
C ASN A 55 26.39 43.27 -14.46
N ASP A 56 26.00 42.00 -14.66
CA ASP A 56 26.13 40.94 -13.66
C ASP A 56 27.19 39.92 -14.13
N PRO A 57 28.45 40.09 -13.70
CA PRO A 57 29.53 39.20 -14.08
C PRO A 57 29.37 37.80 -13.48
N VAL A 58 28.66 37.66 -12.36
CA VAL A 58 28.45 36.36 -11.69
C VAL A 58 27.44 35.54 -12.48
N ARG A 59 26.33 36.16 -12.90
CA ARG A 59 25.33 35.49 -13.75
C ARG A 59 25.90 35.06 -15.10
N SER A 60 26.65 35.94 -15.75
CA SER A 60 27.29 35.63 -17.04
C SER A 60 28.28 34.47 -16.92
N LEU A 61 29.03 34.41 -15.80
CA LEU A 61 29.93 33.31 -15.49
C LEU A 61 29.16 31.99 -15.25
N VAL A 62 28.05 32.02 -14.51
CA VAL A 62 27.21 30.84 -14.26
C VAL A 62 26.57 30.33 -15.55
N GLU A 63 26.04 31.20 -16.39
CA GLU A 63 25.46 30.83 -17.70
C GLU A 63 26.53 30.25 -18.63
N LEU A 64 27.74 30.82 -18.66
CA LEU A 64 28.87 30.26 -19.39
C LEU A 64 29.27 28.88 -18.86
N LEU A 65 29.35 28.71 -17.53
CA LEU A 65 29.63 27.42 -16.91
C LEU A 65 28.54 26.39 -17.22
N LEU A 66 27.27 26.80 -17.29
CA LEU A 66 26.15 25.93 -17.67
C LEU A 66 26.21 25.54 -19.16
N VAL A 67 26.58 26.46 -20.05
CA VAL A 67 26.77 26.15 -21.47
C VAL A 67 27.97 25.22 -21.66
N ILE A 68 29.09 25.47 -20.98
CA ILE A 68 30.26 24.58 -21.00
C ILE A 68 29.90 23.21 -20.41
N PHE A 69 29.11 23.17 -19.33
CA PHE A 69 28.60 21.94 -18.75
C PHE A 69 27.67 21.21 -19.71
N ALA A 70 26.77 21.90 -20.40
CA ALA A 70 25.84 21.32 -21.36
C ALA A 70 26.59 20.76 -22.58
N ILE A 71 27.54 21.52 -23.14
CA ILE A 71 28.42 21.06 -24.21
C ILE A 71 29.18 19.84 -23.70
N ARG A 72 29.87 19.94 -22.56
CA ARG A 72 30.59 18.81 -21.95
C ARG A 72 29.66 17.63 -21.71
N TYR A 73 28.42 17.81 -21.29
CA TYR A 73 27.47 16.72 -21.04
C TYR A 73 27.01 16.04 -22.34
N LEU A 74 26.76 16.83 -23.39
CA LEU A 74 26.32 16.36 -24.70
C LEU A 74 27.45 15.75 -25.53
N THR A 75 28.69 16.27 -25.37
CA THR A 75 29.88 15.80 -26.08
C THR A 75 30.72 14.83 -25.26
N SER A 76 30.52 14.77 -23.94
CA SER A 76 31.12 13.68 -23.16
C SER A 76 30.56 12.40 -23.72
N PRO A 77 31.41 11.39 -23.97
CA PRO A 77 30.91 10.07 -24.28
C PRO A 77 29.93 9.70 -23.16
N LYS A 78 28.67 9.43 -23.52
CA LYS A 78 27.74 8.75 -22.61
C LYS A 78 28.55 7.62 -22.01
N TYR A 79 28.54 7.51 -20.68
CA TYR A 79 29.23 6.48 -19.93
C TYR A 79 29.40 5.25 -20.82
N SER A 80 30.61 5.00 -21.30
CA SER A 80 30.85 3.77 -22.03
C SER A 80 30.63 2.71 -20.97
N THR A 81 29.48 2.04 -21.01
CA THR A 81 29.44 0.63 -20.65
C THR A 81 30.44 0.02 -21.61
N LYS A 82 31.72 0.01 -21.23
CA LYS A 82 32.77 -0.58 -22.06
C LYS A 82 32.28 -1.98 -22.37
N LYS A 83 31.79 -2.14 -23.60
CA LYS A 83 31.45 -3.40 -24.26
C LYS A 83 32.74 -4.15 -24.59
N ASP A 84 33.86 -3.82 -23.95
CA ASP A 84 35.16 -4.47 -24.13
C ASP A 84 35.11 -5.96 -23.70
N LYS A 85 33.94 -6.46 -23.24
CA LYS A 85 33.62 -7.87 -23.02
C LYS A 85 32.22 -8.26 -23.53
N ILE A 86 31.66 -7.59 -24.54
CA ILE A 86 30.52 -8.16 -25.26
C ILE A 86 31.09 -8.79 -26.51
N VAL A 87 31.38 -10.09 -26.41
CA VAL A 87 31.59 -10.92 -27.59
C VAL A 87 30.33 -10.78 -28.44
N PRO A 88 30.40 -10.28 -29.69
CA PRO A 88 29.25 -10.29 -30.57
C PRO A 88 28.90 -11.75 -30.83
N LEU A 89 27.79 -12.20 -30.26
CA LEU A 89 27.27 -13.54 -30.50
C LEU A 89 26.92 -13.65 -31.98
N THR A 90 27.33 -14.75 -32.60
CA THR A 90 26.85 -15.18 -33.91
C THR A 90 25.35 -15.46 -33.86
N GLU A 91 24.66 -15.45 -35.01
CA GLU A 91 23.23 -15.79 -35.04
C GLU A 91 22.98 -17.19 -34.48
N ASP A 92 23.87 -18.15 -34.78
CA ASP A 92 23.84 -19.50 -34.22
C ASP A 92 23.98 -19.51 -32.69
N GLU A 93 24.91 -18.72 -32.11
CA GLU A 93 25.05 -18.61 -30.64
C GLU A 93 23.86 -17.93 -29.97
N VAL A 94 23.21 -16.97 -30.66
CA VAL A 94 21.98 -16.36 -30.17
C VAL A 94 20.85 -17.38 -30.16
N ASP A 95 20.71 -18.15 -31.23
CA ASP A 95 19.69 -19.21 -31.34
C ASP A 95 19.93 -20.31 -30.29
N GLU A 96 21.18 -20.73 -30.07
CA GLU A 96 21.56 -21.68 -29.01
C GLU A 96 21.20 -21.15 -27.62
N LEU A 97 21.51 -19.87 -27.34
CA LEU A 97 21.15 -19.23 -26.06
C LEU A 97 19.64 -19.07 -25.88
N VAL A 98 18.89 -18.88 -26.96
CA VAL A 98 17.42 -18.81 -26.91
C VAL A 98 16.82 -20.20 -26.71
N GLU A 99 17.37 -21.22 -27.35
CA GLU A 99 16.98 -22.63 -27.14
C GLU A 99 17.30 -23.10 -25.71
N ASP A 100 18.46 -22.72 -25.17
CA ASP A 100 18.89 -23.02 -23.81
C ASP A 100 18.19 -22.16 -22.74
N TRP A 101 17.58 -21.04 -23.12
CA TRP A 101 16.94 -20.14 -22.17
C TRP A 101 15.61 -20.70 -21.68
N THR A 102 15.62 -21.24 -20.47
CA THR A 102 14.40 -21.53 -19.72
C THR A 102 13.99 -20.32 -18.88
N PRO A 103 12.85 -19.65 -19.16
CA PRO A 103 12.37 -18.58 -18.32
C PRO A 103 12.15 -19.08 -16.90
N GLU A 104 12.57 -18.29 -15.92
CA GLU A 104 12.17 -18.54 -14.54
C GLU A 104 10.63 -18.54 -14.45
N PRO A 105 10.02 -19.51 -13.78
CA PRO A 105 8.58 -19.54 -13.59
C PRO A 105 8.07 -18.23 -12.99
N LEU A 106 6.99 -17.68 -13.55
CA LEU A 106 6.36 -16.44 -13.06
C LEU A 106 5.86 -16.56 -11.60
N ALA A 107 5.63 -17.79 -11.14
CA ALA A 107 5.26 -18.11 -9.78
C ALA A 107 6.05 -19.33 -9.30
N ALA A 108 6.31 -19.39 -7.99
CA ALA A 108 6.89 -20.58 -7.37
C ALA A 108 6.00 -21.80 -7.62
N ALA A 109 6.62 -22.99 -7.67
CA ALA A 109 5.88 -24.23 -7.79
C ALA A 109 4.92 -24.42 -6.60
N GLU A 110 3.68 -24.83 -6.89
CA GLU A 110 2.69 -25.09 -5.85
C GLU A 110 3.14 -26.25 -4.96
N THR A 111 3.03 -26.07 -3.65
CA THR A 111 3.20 -27.18 -2.71
C THR A 111 2.03 -28.15 -2.82
N GLU A 112 2.25 -29.42 -2.43
CA GLU A 112 1.17 -30.42 -2.41
C GLU A 112 -0.03 -29.97 -1.56
N PHE A 113 0.23 -29.28 -0.45
CA PHE A 113 -0.82 -28.72 0.41
C PHE A 113 -1.64 -27.64 -0.31
N GLU A 114 -0.99 -26.71 -1.00
CA GLU A 114 -1.67 -25.65 -1.77
C GLU A 114 -2.47 -26.22 -2.93
N ARG A 115 -1.95 -27.24 -3.61
CA ARG A 115 -2.67 -27.95 -4.67
C ARG A 115 -3.96 -28.56 -4.14
N ILE A 116 -3.89 -29.31 -3.03
CA ILE A 116 -5.06 -29.92 -2.39
C ILE A 116 -6.05 -28.84 -1.91
N GLU A 117 -5.57 -27.74 -1.32
CA GLU A 117 -6.41 -26.61 -0.91
C GLU A 117 -7.12 -25.96 -2.10
N ASN A 118 -6.40 -25.74 -3.21
CA ASN A 118 -6.93 -25.16 -4.43
C ASN A 118 -8.00 -26.06 -5.07
N GLU A 119 -7.76 -27.37 -5.13
CA GLU A 119 -8.72 -28.36 -5.65
C GLU A 119 -10.01 -28.42 -4.83
N LYS A 120 -9.91 -28.29 -3.50
CA LYS A 120 -11.06 -28.29 -2.59
C LYS A 120 -11.73 -26.91 -2.43
N ARG A 121 -11.22 -25.86 -3.07
CA ARG A 121 -11.69 -24.49 -2.85
C ARG A 121 -13.16 -24.34 -3.26
N PRO A 122 -14.05 -23.91 -2.34
CA PRO A 122 -15.45 -23.76 -2.66
C PRO A 122 -15.68 -22.61 -3.66
N VAL A 123 -16.44 -22.89 -4.72
CA VAL A 123 -16.88 -21.88 -5.70
C VAL A 123 -18.27 -21.37 -5.32
N ILE A 124 -18.39 -20.07 -5.09
CA ILE A 124 -19.66 -19.40 -4.81
C ILE A 124 -20.36 -19.06 -6.14
N VAL A 125 -21.65 -19.37 -6.24
CA VAL A 125 -22.50 -19.00 -7.37
C VAL A 125 -23.51 -17.96 -6.95
N GLY A 126 -23.56 -16.85 -7.68
CA GLY A 126 -24.44 -15.72 -7.39
C GLY A 126 -23.85 -14.71 -6.41
N PRO A 127 -24.69 -13.88 -5.76
CA PRO A 127 -24.24 -12.84 -4.84
C PRO A 127 -23.48 -13.42 -3.63
N ALA A 128 -22.32 -12.84 -3.31
CA ALA A 128 -21.52 -13.20 -2.14
C ALA A 128 -22.06 -12.59 -0.83
N GLY A 129 -23.32 -12.88 -0.53
CA GLY A 129 -24.01 -12.41 0.69
C GLY A 129 -23.76 -13.30 1.92
N PRO A 130 -24.44 -13.00 3.05
CA PRO A 130 -24.37 -13.77 4.30
C PRO A 130 -24.85 -15.22 4.16
N LYS A 131 -25.67 -15.50 3.14
CA LYS A 131 -26.04 -16.83 2.69
C LYS A 131 -25.53 -16.99 1.27
N ALA A 132 -24.61 -17.93 1.06
CA ALA A 132 -23.95 -18.14 -0.24
C ALA A 132 -24.27 -19.55 -0.77
N LYS A 133 -24.51 -19.67 -2.08
CA LYS A 133 -24.75 -20.96 -2.74
C LYS A 133 -23.44 -21.49 -3.33
N LEU A 134 -23.16 -22.77 -3.12
CA LEU A 134 -21.95 -23.43 -3.65
C LEU A 134 -22.22 -24.12 -4.99
N ALA A 135 -21.31 -23.99 -5.96
CA ALA A 135 -21.46 -24.54 -7.31
C ALA A 135 -21.57 -26.06 -7.33
N GLY A 136 -20.66 -26.75 -6.63
CA GLY A 136 -20.55 -28.21 -6.69
C GLY A 136 -21.66 -28.96 -5.96
N SER A 137 -22.03 -28.53 -4.74
CA SER A 137 -23.03 -29.21 -3.92
C SER A 137 -24.44 -28.64 -4.06
N GLY A 138 -24.60 -27.45 -4.64
CA GLY A 138 -25.86 -26.70 -4.68
C GLY A 138 -26.37 -26.22 -3.31
N ARG A 139 -25.66 -26.55 -2.21
CA ARG A 139 -26.05 -26.22 -0.84
C ARG A 139 -25.85 -24.72 -0.57
N THR A 140 -26.78 -24.16 0.21
CA THR A 140 -26.64 -22.81 0.76
C THR A 140 -25.96 -22.88 2.12
N VAL A 141 -24.89 -22.11 2.29
CA VAL A 141 -24.09 -22.05 3.51
C VAL A 141 -24.11 -20.64 4.12
N THR A 142 -23.85 -20.55 5.42
CA THR A 142 -23.64 -19.26 6.09
C THR A 142 -22.24 -18.76 5.79
N ASN A 143 -22.11 -17.59 5.18
CA ASN A 143 -20.84 -17.04 4.73
C ASN A 143 -20.26 -16.08 5.78
N LEU A 144 -19.21 -16.52 6.44
CA LEU A 144 -18.37 -15.75 7.36
C LEU A 144 -16.92 -15.68 6.86
N ALA A 145 -16.72 -15.88 5.55
CA ALA A 145 -15.44 -15.78 4.85
C ALA A 145 -15.29 -14.45 4.07
N SER A 146 -16.36 -13.64 4.03
CA SER A 146 -16.41 -12.36 3.33
C SER A 146 -16.28 -11.21 4.30
N TYR A 147 -15.58 -10.16 3.88
CA TYR A 147 -15.42 -8.93 4.64
C TYR A 147 -16.55 -7.92 4.42
N ASN A 148 -17.70 -8.40 3.92
CA ASN A 148 -18.93 -7.63 3.74
C ASN A 148 -19.65 -7.44 5.08
N HIS A 149 -19.01 -6.72 6.00
CA HIS A 149 -19.45 -6.59 7.40
C HIS A 149 -20.82 -5.93 7.57
N TYR A 150 -21.19 -5.01 6.66
CA TYR A 150 -22.48 -4.32 6.70
C TYR A 150 -23.52 -4.86 5.71
N ASN A 151 -23.18 -5.92 4.97
CA ASN A 151 -23.97 -6.44 3.88
C ASN A 151 -24.29 -5.42 2.76
N PHE A 152 -23.46 -4.38 2.61
CA PHE A 152 -23.64 -3.33 1.61
C PHE A 152 -23.44 -3.82 0.17
N ALA A 153 -22.69 -4.90 -0.05
CA ALA A 153 -22.50 -5.45 -1.39
C ALA A 153 -23.80 -5.94 -2.07
N SER A 154 -24.89 -6.11 -1.30
CA SER A 154 -26.21 -6.48 -1.81
C SER A 154 -27.29 -5.46 -1.41
N ASN A 155 -26.89 -4.24 -1.06
CA ASN A 155 -27.82 -3.18 -0.73
C ASN A 155 -28.51 -2.65 -2.02
N PRO A 156 -29.86 -2.67 -2.10
CA PRO A 156 -30.59 -2.22 -3.28
C PRO A 156 -30.38 -0.73 -3.62
N GLU A 157 -30.28 0.13 -2.61
CA GLU A 157 -30.04 1.57 -2.79
C GLU A 157 -28.68 1.83 -3.42
N LEU A 158 -27.61 1.23 -2.87
CA LEU A 158 -26.27 1.31 -3.46
C LEU A 158 -26.23 0.75 -4.88
N THR A 159 -26.98 -0.32 -5.14
CA THR A 159 -27.09 -0.92 -6.48
C THR A 159 -27.78 0.04 -7.45
N GLN A 160 -28.86 0.70 -7.04
CA GLN A 160 -29.55 1.68 -7.88
C GLN A 160 -28.67 2.91 -8.17
N LYS A 161 -27.95 3.41 -7.16
CA LYS A 161 -26.97 4.50 -7.35
C LYS A 161 -25.89 4.09 -8.35
N ALA A 162 -25.34 2.88 -8.23
CA ALA A 162 -24.36 2.36 -9.17
C ALA A 162 -24.92 2.28 -10.60
N ILE A 163 -26.13 1.76 -10.79
CA ILE A 163 -26.79 1.69 -12.11
C ILE A 163 -26.99 3.08 -12.69
N GLN A 164 -27.43 4.04 -11.88
CA GLN A 164 -27.59 5.43 -12.31
C GLN A 164 -26.25 6.03 -12.74
N THR A 165 -25.20 5.86 -11.94
CA THR A 165 -23.87 6.35 -12.30
C THR A 165 -23.35 5.70 -13.57
N VAL A 166 -23.54 4.40 -13.77
CA VAL A 166 -23.15 3.72 -15.02
C VAL A 166 -23.90 4.28 -16.23
N ARG A 167 -25.19 4.60 -16.10
CA ARG A 167 -25.97 5.24 -17.18
C ARG A 167 -25.47 6.63 -17.54
N THR A 168 -24.92 7.37 -16.57
CA THR A 168 -24.42 8.74 -16.78
C THR A 168 -22.97 8.78 -17.23
N TYR A 169 -22.09 8.00 -16.60
CA TYR A 169 -20.62 8.09 -16.75
C TYR A 169 -20.01 6.89 -17.47
N GLY A 170 -20.80 5.86 -17.79
CA GLY A 170 -20.31 4.60 -18.37
C GLY A 170 -19.65 3.69 -17.34
N VAL A 171 -18.91 2.70 -17.85
CA VAL A 171 -18.32 1.61 -17.04
C VAL A 171 -16.94 1.95 -16.45
N GLY A 172 -16.31 3.04 -16.88
CA GLY A 172 -15.04 3.51 -16.34
C GLY A 172 -14.34 4.51 -17.25
N PRO A 173 -13.39 5.30 -16.72
CA PRO A 173 -12.75 6.37 -17.47
C PRO A 173 -11.62 5.92 -18.41
N CYS A 174 -11.09 4.70 -18.27
CA CYS A 174 -9.99 4.13 -19.09
C CYS A 174 -8.72 4.99 -19.19
N SER A 175 -8.59 6.01 -18.33
CA SER A 175 -7.47 6.95 -18.28
C SER A 175 -7.00 7.10 -16.83
N PRO A 176 -5.71 7.36 -16.59
CA PRO A 176 -5.21 7.69 -15.27
C PRO A 176 -5.77 9.01 -14.72
N PRO A 177 -5.86 9.16 -13.37
CA PRO A 177 -6.35 10.37 -12.72
C PRO A 177 -5.65 11.66 -13.15
N GLY A 178 -4.33 11.59 -13.42
CA GLY A 178 -3.52 12.75 -13.85
C GLY A 178 -3.78 13.24 -15.27
N PHE A 179 -4.63 12.56 -16.04
CA PHE A 179 -5.04 12.94 -17.39
C PHE A 179 -6.57 13.12 -17.42
N TYR A 180 -7.29 12.33 -18.22
CA TYR A 180 -8.75 12.38 -18.35
C TYR A 180 -9.48 11.40 -17.42
N GLY A 181 -8.77 10.84 -16.42
CA GLY A 181 -9.31 9.81 -15.53
C GLY A 181 -10.19 10.34 -14.40
N THR A 182 -9.95 11.59 -14.01
CA THR A 182 -10.67 12.22 -12.88
C THR A 182 -12.00 12.78 -13.36
N GLN A 183 -13.05 12.51 -12.60
CA GLN A 183 -14.43 12.93 -12.86
C GLN A 183 -14.96 13.61 -11.59
N ASP A 184 -16.04 14.37 -11.72
CA ASP A 184 -16.71 15.05 -10.60
C ASP A 184 -17.07 14.11 -9.43
N VAL A 185 -17.52 12.88 -9.73
CA VAL A 185 -17.82 11.87 -8.72
C VAL A 185 -16.59 11.43 -7.90
N HIS A 186 -15.39 11.48 -8.50
CA HIS A 186 -14.14 11.20 -7.78
C HIS A 186 -13.83 12.31 -6.79
N MET A 187 -13.91 13.57 -7.25
CA MET A 187 -13.66 14.74 -6.41
C MET A 187 -14.66 14.83 -5.25
N LYS A 188 -15.94 14.53 -5.53
CA LYS A 188 -16.98 14.45 -4.49
C LYS A 188 -16.65 13.35 -3.47
N SER A 189 -16.30 12.15 -3.93
CA SER A 189 -15.95 11.05 -3.03
C SER A 189 -14.72 11.37 -2.18
N GLU A 190 -13.71 12.04 -2.72
CA GLU A 190 -12.54 12.52 -1.96
C GLU A 190 -12.95 13.53 -0.88
N ALA A 191 -13.80 14.51 -1.22
CA ALA A 191 -14.30 15.49 -0.27
C ALA A 191 -15.14 14.84 0.85
N ASP A 192 -16.03 13.91 0.51
CA ASP A 192 -16.89 13.22 1.48
C ASP A 192 -16.06 12.35 2.46
N ILE A 193 -15.05 11.64 1.96
CA ILE A 193 -14.14 10.84 2.81
C ILE A 193 -13.30 11.76 3.72
N ALA A 194 -12.76 12.86 3.17
CA ALA A 194 -12.01 13.84 3.95
C ALA A 194 -12.86 14.44 5.08
N ALA A 195 -14.09 14.84 4.75
CA ALA A 195 -15.05 15.37 5.73
C ALA A 195 -15.43 14.32 6.79
N HIS A 196 -15.62 13.06 6.39
CA HIS A 196 -15.92 11.98 7.33
C HIS A 196 -14.78 11.75 8.32
N LEU A 197 -13.54 11.65 7.84
CA LEU A 197 -12.36 11.46 8.68
C LEU A 197 -11.97 12.70 9.49
N GLY A 198 -12.44 13.90 9.13
CA GLY A 198 -11.99 15.15 9.71
C GLY A 198 -10.60 15.58 9.20
N MET A 199 -10.23 15.17 7.99
CA MET A 199 -8.96 15.51 7.35
C MET A 199 -9.13 16.64 6.33
N PRO A 200 -8.09 17.47 6.06
CA PRO A 200 -8.21 18.58 5.12
C PRO A 200 -8.43 18.16 3.66
N ALA A 201 -7.91 16.99 3.28
CA ALA A 201 -8.00 16.46 1.92
C ALA A 201 -7.88 14.93 1.93
N CYS A 202 -8.36 14.30 0.86
CA CYS A 202 -8.23 12.87 0.59
C CYS A 202 -7.82 12.70 -0.88
N ILE A 203 -7.12 11.60 -1.18
CA ILE A 203 -6.82 11.18 -2.55
C ILE A 203 -7.23 9.71 -2.67
N ILE A 204 -8.02 9.38 -3.69
CA ILE A 204 -8.49 8.01 -3.92
C ILE A 204 -7.54 7.24 -4.83
N TYR A 205 -7.29 5.99 -4.47
CA TYR A 205 -6.57 5.00 -5.27
C TYR A 205 -7.54 3.90 -5.72
N ALA A 206 -7.26 3.26 -6.86
CA ALA A 206 -8.10 2.19 -7.37
C ALA A 206 -8.04 0.89 -6.53
N GLN A 207 -6.98 0.69 -5.75
CA GLN A 207 -6.78 -0.51 -4.93
C GLN A 207 -6.01 -0.20 -3.63
N ALA A 208 -6.49 -0.76 -2.51
CA ALA A 208 -5.89 -0.59 -1.18
C ALA A 208 -4.43 -1.06 -1.07
N PHE A 209 -4.08 -2.23 -1.62
CA PHE A 209 -2.69 -2.73 -1.65
C PHE A 209 -1.74 -1.69 -2.28
N SER A 210 -2.18 -1.09 -3.38
CA SER A 210 -1.40 -0.13 -4.16
C SER A 210 -1.30 1.23 -3.45
N THR A 211 -2.30 1.59 -2.64
CA THR A 211 -2.31 2.85 -1.88
C THR A 211 -1.09 2.95 -0.99
N ILE A 212 -0.97 2.10 0.03
CA ILE A 212 0.10 2.24 1.02
C ILE A 212 1.48 1.91 0.45
N SER A 213 1.55 0.91 -0.44
CA SER A 213 2.80 0.55 -1.11
C SER A 213 3.34 1.65 -2.03
N SER A 214 2.49 2.57 -2.52
CA SER A 214 2.89 3.75 -3.29
C SER A 214 3.10 4.99 -2.41
N VAL A 215 2.31 5.15 -1.35
CA VAL A 215 2.41 6.32 -0.46
C VAL A 215 3.74 6.33 0.29
N ILE A 216 4.17 5.19 0.86
CA ILE A 216 5.44 5.12 1.60
C ILE A 216 6.64 5.64 0.76
N PRO A 217 6.91 5.12 -0.46
CA PRO A 217 8.02 5.62 -1.29
C PRO A 217 7.83 7.03 -1.86
N ALA A 218 6.59 7.54 -1.91
CA ALA A 218 6.34 8.93 -2.32
C ALA A 218 6.89 9.93 -1.27
N PHE A 219 6.77 9.60 0.02
CA PHE A 219 7.15 10.49 1.13
C PHE A 219 8.49 10.14 1.79
N SER A 220 8.91 8.88 1.71
CA SER A 220 10.17 8.39 2.27
C SER A 220 11.03 7.76 1.18
N LYS A 221 12.28 8.19 1.08
CA LYS A 221 13.23 7.80 0.03
C LYS A 221 14.55 7.31 0.64
N ARG A 222 15.52 6.97 -0.21
CA ARG A 222 16.89 6.67 0.21
C ARG A 222 17.46 7.82 1.06
N GLY A 223 17.98 7.49 2.25
CA GLY A 223 18.52 8.45 3.22
C GLY A 223 17.55 8.82 4.36
N ASP A 224 16.25 8.57 4.19
CA ASP A 224 15.26 8.71 5.26
C ASP A 224 15.23 7.46 6.15
N ILE A 225 14.60 7.58 7.32
CA ILE A 225 14.48 6.50 8.31
C ILE A 225 13.01 6.16 8.53
N ILE A 226 12.69 4.87 8.51
CA ILE A 226 11.36 4.36 8.86
C ILE A 226 11.50 3.43 10.06
N VAL A 227 10.67 3.62 11.07
CA VAL A 227 10.48 2.70 12.20
C VAL A 227 9.13 2.01 11.99
N ALA A 228 9.12 0.70 11.81
CA ALA A 228 7.93 -0.07 11.45
C ALA A 228 7.63 -1.17 12.48
N ASP A 229 6.33 -1.42 12.71
CA ASP A 229 5.88 -2.55 13.52
C ASP A 229 6.22 -3.87 12.80
N LYS A 230 6.70 -4.88 13.52
CA LYS A 230 7.02 -6.18 12.90
C LYS A 230 5.81 -6.89 12.28
N ALA A 231 4.60 -6.64 12.77
CA ALA A 231 3.39 -7.32 12.29
C ALA A 231 2.68 -6.62 11.12
N VAL A 232 3.21 -5.49 10.63
CA VAL A 232 2.59 -4.76 9.51
C VAL A 232 2.34 -5.66 8.31
N ASN A 233 1.18 -5.45 7.69
CA ASN A 233 0.67 -6.19 6.55
C ASN A 233 1.62 -6.20 5.34
N PHE A 234 1.36 -7.15 4.44
CA PHE A 234 2.17 -7.36 3.24
C PHE A 234 2.28 -6.10 2.33
N PRO A 235 1.20 -5.35 2.04
CA PRO A 235 1.30 -4.07 1.33
C PRO A 235 2.29 -3.08 1.94
N ILE A 236 2.28 -2.90 3.27
CA ILE A 236 3.22 -2.02 3.97
C ILE A 236 4.65 -2.50 3.74
N ARG A 237 4.93 -3.79 3.94
CA ARG A 237 6.27 -4.36 3.74
C ARG A 237 6.80 -4.11 2.33
N LYS A 238 5.93 -4.17 1.31
CA LYS A 238 6.29 -3.81 -0.07
C LYS A 238 6.58 -2.32 -0.23
N GLY A 239 5.78 -1.44 0.37
CA GLY A 239 6.10 -0.01 0.40
C GLY A 239 7.43 0.30 1.08
N LEU A 240 7.73 -0.35 2.21
CA LEU A 240 9.02 -0.25 2.91
C LEU A 240 10.17 -0.66 1.99
N GLN A 241 10.04 -1.79 1.30
CA GLN A 241 11.03 -2.30 0.34
C GLN A 241 11.27 -1.31 -0.82
N ILE A 242 10.20 -0.78 -1.42
CA ILE A 242 10.27 0.12 -2.57
C ILE A 242 10.86 1.49 -2.17
N SER A 243 10.64 1.95 -0.94
CA SER A 243 11.15 3.25 -0.46
C SER A 243 12.67 3.36 -0.45
N ARG A 244 13.39 2.23 -0.32
CA ARG A 244 14.85 2.17 -0.13
C ARG A 244 15.34 3.01 1.07
N SER A 245 14.44 3.32 2.01
CA SER A 245 14.77 3.99 3.26
C SER A 245 15.48 3.05 4.23
N THR A 246 16.12 3.61 5.25
CA THR A 246 16.67 2.79 6.33
C THR A 246 15.54 2.36 7.26
N VAL A 247 15.17 1.07 7.20
CA VAL A 247 14.11 0.52 8.05
C VAL A 247 14.69 0.03 9.38
N ARG A 248 13.97 0.33 10.47
CA ARG A 248 14.18 -0.18 11.82
C ARG A 248 12.87 -0.81 12.28
N TRP A 249 12.97 -1.95 12.93
CA TRP A 249 11.79 -2.68 13.43
C TRP A 249 11.69 -2.52 14.94
N TYR A 250 10.47 -2.48 15.45
CA TYR A 250 10.17 -2.66 16.87
C TYR A 250 9.23 -3.85 17.06
N GLU A 251 9.26 -4.48 18.23
CA GLU A 251 8.39 -5.62 18.52
C GLU A 251 6.90 -5.25 18.39
N HIS A 252 6.10 -6.21 17.93
CA HIS A 252 4.71 -5.94 17.57
C HIS A 252 3.91 -5.38 18.75
N ASN A 253 3.31 -4.21 18.53
CA ASN A 253 2.48 -3.49 19.50
C ASN A 253 3.19 -3.18 20.83
N ASP A 254 4.52 -3.23 20.88
CA ASP A 254 5.33 -2.93 22.06
C ASP A 254 5.81 -1.47 22.03
N MET A 255 5.12 -0.62 22.81
CA MET A 255 5.43 0.81 22.88
C MET A 255 6.75 1.12 23.62
N GLU A 256 7.22 0.22 24.50
CA GLU A 256 8.50 0.38 25.19
C GLU A 256 9.65 0.09 24.22
N ASP A 257 9.53 -0.97 23.43
CA ASP A 257 10.50 -1.29 22.38
C ASP A 257 10.51 -0.22 21.29
N LEU A 258 9.34 0.31 20.90
CA LEU A 258 9.24 1.46 20.01
C LEU A 258 10.02 2.66 20.57
N GLU A 259 9.79 3.05 21.82
CA GLU A 259 10.51 4.16 22.47
C GLU A 259 12.03 3.94 22.44
N ARG A 260 12.48 2.72 22.76
CA ARG A 260 13.90 2.33 22.70
C ARG A 260 14.48 2.52 21.29
N VAL A 261 13.77 2.10 20.24
CA VAL A 261 14.19 2.25 18.84
C VAL A 261 14.22 3.72 18.42
N LEU A 262 13.18 4.51 18.77
CA LEU A 262 13.11 5.94 18.46
C LEU A 262 14.26 6.72 19.11
N ALA A 263 14.51 6.49 20.41
CA ALA A 263 15.61 7.12 21.13
C ALA A 263 16.97 6.81 20.51
N ARG A 264 17.18 5.55 20.09
CA ARG A 264 18.39 5.13 19.39
C ARG A 264 18.55 5.85 18.06
N VAL A 265 17.50 5.93 17.24
CA VAL A 265 17.53 6.65 15.95
C VAL A 265 17.86 8.13 16.15
N VAL A 266 17.25 8.79 17.14
CA VAL A 266 17.54 10.20 17.46
C VAL A 266 19.00 10.38 17.85
N LYS A 267 19.53 9.51 18.71
CA LYS A 267 20.94 9.53 19.13
C LYS A 267 21.91 9.32 17.96
N GLU A 268 21.64 8.33 17.10
CA GLU A 268 22.45 8.04 15.90
C GLU A 268 22.44 9.19 14.86
N GLY A 269 21.39 10.03 14.89
CA GLY A 269 21.23 11.20 14.05
C GLY A 269 21.83 12.50 14.61
N GLN A 270 22.31 12.52 15.85
CA GLN A 270 22.93 13.72 16.43
C GLN A 270 24.20 14.11 15.65
N GLY A 271 24.33 15.40 15.32
CA GLY A 271 25.45 15.92 14.53
C GLY A 271 25.41 15.61 13.03
N LYS A 272 24.34 14.94 12.54
CA LYS A 272 24.11 14.67 11.12
C LYS A 272 23.05 15.63 10.54
N PRO A 273 23.01 15.81 9.20
CA PRO A 273 21.93 16.53 8.55
C PRO A 273 20.56 15.99 8.96
N LEU A 274 19.58 16.88 9.05
CA LEU A 274 18.22 16.51 9.42
C LEU A 274 17.65 15.57 8.35
N THR A 275 17.26 14.36 8.76
CA THR A 275 16.61 13.36 7.90
C THR A 275 15.13 13.27 8.20
N ARG A 276 14.30 12.93 7.20
CA ARG A 276 12.88 12.64 7.47
C ARG A 276 12.78 11.30 8.17
N ARG A 277 11.86 11.23 9.13
CA ARG A 277 11.66 10.06 9.98
C ARG A 277 10.17 9.77 10.11
N PHE A 278 9.81 8.51 9.88
CA PHE A 278 8.44 8.04 9.89
C PHE A 278 8.28 6.85 10.84
N ILE A 279 7.14 6.75 11.50
CA ILE A 279 6.64 5.54 12.14
C ILE A 279 5.53 4.99 11.23
N VAL A 280 5.58 3.69 10.93
CA VAL A 280 4.58 3.02 10.07
C VAL A 280 3.94 1.87 10.84
N THR A 281 2.62 1.89 10.95
CA THR A 281 1.84 0.87 11.69
C THR A 281 0.41 0.75 11.15
N GLU A 282 -0.31 -0.28 11.59
CA GLU A 282 -1.74 -0.48 11.31
C GLU A 282 -2.60 -0.02 12.51
N GLY A 283 -3.81 0.46 12.23
CA GLY A 283 -4.82 0.75 13.26
C GLY A 283 -5.37 -0.54 13.86
N LEU A 284 -5.89 -1.42 13.00
CA LEU A 284 -6.20 -2.81 13.30
C LEU A 284 -5.31 -3.71 12.45
N PHE A 285 -4.54 -4.59 13.09
CA PHE A 285 -3.57 -5.43 12.38
C PHE A 285 -4.27 -6.56 11.61
N GLU A 286 -4.03 -6.65 10.31
CA GLU A 286 -4.61 -7.71 9.46
C GLU A 286 -4.29 -9.13 9.97
N SER A 287 -3.04 -9.31 10.41
CA SER A 287 -2.46 -10.63 10.67
C SER A 287 -2.66 -11.12 12.10
N VAL A 288 -2.98 -10.22 13.04
CA VAL A 288 -3.12 -10.54 14.47
C VAL A 288 -4.53 -10.23 14.96
N GLY A 289 -5.14 -9.19 14.41
CA GLY A 289 -6.50 -8.72 14.73
C GLY A 289 -6.56 -7.78 15.94
N ASP A 290 -5.45 -7.52 16.60
CA ASP A 290 -5.36 -6.55 17.70
C ASP A 290 -5.28 -5.12 17.16
N MET A 291 -5.16 -4.16 18.07
CA MET A 291 -5.27 -2.73 17.80
C MET A 291 -4.06 -2.00 18.38
N VAL A 292 -3.56 -1.01 17.65
CA VAL A 292 -2.47 -0.14 18.13
C VAL A 292 -2.90 0.70 19.34
N ASP A 293 -1.97 0.95 20.27
CA ASP A 293 -2.11 2.03 21.26
C ASP A 293 -1.78 3.38 20.61
N LEU A 294 -2.79 4.00 19.99
CA LEU A 294 -2.61 5.24 19.25
C LEU A 294 -2.25 6.43 20.18
N PRO A 295 -2.89 6.65 21.35
CA PRO A 295 -2.48 7.70 22.29
C PRO A 295 -1.00 7.62 22.65
N LYS A 296 -0.50 6.43 22.99
CA LYS A 296 0.92 6.27 23.32
C LYS A 296 1.83 6.51 22.11
N LEU A 297 1.42 6.04 20.94
CA LEU A 297 2.13 6.29 19.69
C LEU A 297 2.25 7.79 19.38
N ILE A 298 1.18 8.57 19.57
CA ILE A 298 1.20 10.04 19.42
C ILE A 298 2.17 10.67 20.42
N GLU A 299 2.12 10.28 21.70
CA GLU A 299 3.05 10.78 22.73
C GLU A 299 4.51 10.60 22.28
N LEU A 300 4.85 9.39 21.81
CA LEU A 300 6.19 9.05 21.35
C LEU A 300 6.58 9.81 20.08
N LYS A 301 5.66 9.95 19.12
CA LYS A 301 5.91 10.75 17.90
C LYS A 301 6.29 12.18 18.26
N MET A 302 5.57 12.78 19.21
CA MET A 302 5.75 14.18 19.61
C MET A 302 7.03 14.38 20.41
N ARG A 303 7.40 13.41 21.26
CA ARG A 303 8.66 13.39 22.03
C ARG A 303 9.87 13.30 21.10
N TYR A 304 9.88 12.35 20.16
CA TYR A 304 11.04 12.05 19.31
C TYR A 304 11.03 12.74 17.94
N LYS A 305 9.97 13.50 17.62
CA LYS A 305 9.79 14.27 16.37
C LYS A 305 9.72 13.39 15.11
N PHE A 306 8.86 12.37 15.14
CA PHE A 306 8.55 11.51 14.01
C PHE A 306 7.18 11.83 13.42
N ARG A 307 7.00 11.51 12.13
CA ARG A 307 5.70 11.51 11.45
C ARG A 307 5.09 10.12 11.49
N ILE A 308 3.77 10.00 11.43
CA ILE A 308 3.07 8.70 11.40
C ILE A 308 2.43 8.48 10.03
N ILE A 309 2.63 7.28 9.49
CA ILE A 309 1.80 6.71 8.42
C ILE A 309 0.99 5.58 9.06
N LEU A 310 -0.31 5.80 9.23
CA LEU A 310 -1.23 4.88 9.88
C LEU A 310 -2.13 4.21 8.83
N ASP A 311 -2.11 2.89 8.78
CA ASP A 311 -3.03 2.10 7.94
C ASP A 311 -4.31 1.75 8.69
N GLU A 312 -5.39 2.45 8.37
CA GLU A 312 -6.74 2.28 8.90
C GLU A 312 -7.62 1.38 7.99
N THR A 313 -7.04 0.61 7.06
CA THR A 313 -7.80 -0.26 6.13
C THR A 313 -8.82 -1.18 6.81
N TRP A 314 -8.50 -1.66 8.01
CA TRP A 314 -9.36 -2.60 8.75
C TRP A 314 -10.20 -1.95 9.84
N SER A 315 -9.90 -0.70 10.20
CA SER A 315 -10.58 0.05 11.26
C SER A 315 -11.53 1.12 10.73
N TYR A 316 -11.23 1.74 9.59
CA TYR A 316 -12.12 2.69 8.93
C TYR A 316 -13.44 2.02 8.54
N GLY A 317 -14.54 2.69 8.83
CA GLY A 317 -15.90 2.19 8.72
C GLY A 317 -16.33 1.29 9.87
N ILE A 318 -15.41 0.75 10.69
CA ILE A 318 -15.66 -0.28 11.71
C ILE A 318 -15.60 0.29 13.14
N LEU A 319 -14.50 0.98 13.45
CA LEU A 319 -14.20 1.49 14.78
C LEU A 319 -14.69 2.93 14.95
N GLY A 320 -14.94 3.31 16.20
CA GLY A 320 -15.48 4.63 16.54
C GLY A 320 -17.01 4.70 16.42
N ARG A 321 -17.62 5.70 17.03
CA ARG A 321 -19.09 5.82 17.08
C ARG A 321 -19.69 6.00 15.68
N THR A 322 -19.00 6.71 14.81
CA THR A 322 -19.44 7.01 13.44
C THR A 322 -18.66 6.24 12.37
N GLY A 323 -17.74 5.37 12.77
CA GLY A 323 -16.97 4.55 11.85
C GLY A 323 -15.74 5.27 11.29
N ARG A 324 -15.20 6.27 11.97
CA ARG A 324 -14.03 7.01 11.47
C ARG A 324 -12.70 6.27 11.68
N GLY A 325 -12.70 5.18 12.43
CA GLY A 325 -11.51 4.37 12.66
C GLY A 325 -10.97 4.46 14.08
N VAL A 326 -9.69 4.09 14.23
CA VAL A 326 -9.01 4.00 15.53
C VAL A 326 -8.82 5.38 16.16
N THR A 327 -8.65 6.42 15.34
CA THR A 327 -8.59 7.82 15.80
C THR A 327 -9.82 8.21 16.63
N GLU A 328 -11.03 8.02 16.09
CA GLU A 328 -12.28 8.26 16.82
C GLU A 328 -12.45 7.29 17.99
N HIS A 329 -12.10 6.01 17.81
CA HIS A 329 -12.27 5.00 18.85
C HIS A 329 -11.45 5.26 20.12
N GLN A 330 -10.23 5.78 19.96
CA GLN A 330 -9.31 6.07 21.06
C GLN A 330 -9.27 7.56 21.44
N ASN A 331 -10.22 8.36 20.92
CA ASN A 331 -10.34 9.80 21.17
C ASN A 331 -9.07 10.61 20.82
N VAL A 332 -8.42 10.24 19.72
CA VAL A 332 -7.25 10.95 19.17
C VAL A 332 -7.72 11.84 18.02
N ASP A 333 -7.30 13.10 18.05
CA ASP A 333 -7.54 14.03 16.93
C ASP A 333 -6.84 13.49 15.66
N PRO A 334 -7.58 13.23 14.57
CA PRO A 334 -7.01 12.70 13.33
C PRO A 334 -5.90 13.59 12.76
N LEU A 335 -5.89 14.91 13.04
CA LEU A 335 -4.83 15.82 12.61
C LEU A 335 -3.48 15.56 13.32
N GLN A 336 -3.49 14.78 14.40
CA GLN A 336 -2.27 14.28 15.03
C GLN A 336 -1.69 13.07 14.30
N VAL A 337 -2.30 12.56 13.24
CA VAL A 337 -1.73 11.53 12.36
C VAL A 337 -1.34 12.18 11.04
N ASP A 338 -0.06 12.10 10.66
CA ASP A 338 0.44 12.84 9.49
C ASP A 338 -0.12 12.29 8.17
N MET A 339 -0.35 10.97 8.11
CA MET A 339 -0.95 10.30 6.96
C MET A 339 -1.83 9.13 7.42
N ILE A 340 -3.11 9.15 7.02
CA ILE A 340 -4.06 8.06 7.23
C ILE A 340 -4.31 7.38 5.90
N ILE A 341 -4.10 6.06 5.84
CA ILE A 341 -4.40 5.22 4.69
C ILE A 341 -5.66 4.43 5.00
N GLY A 342 -6.66 4.48 4.14
CA GLY A 342 -7.88 3.68 4.26
C GLY A 342 -8.13 2.84 3.02
N GLY A 343 -8.77 1.69 3.19
CA GLY A 343 -9.13 0.79 2.11
C GLY A 343 -10.64 0.63 1.99
N LEU A 344 -11.22 1.09 0.88
CA LEU A 344 -12.61 0.79 0.52
C LEU A 344 -12.62 -0.43 -0.41
N ARG A 345 -13.25 -1.53 0.03
CA ARG A 345 -12.98 -2.85 -0.54
C ARG A 345 -13.89 -3.23 -1.70
N ARG A 346 -13.38 -2.99 -2.90
CA ARG A 346 -13.42 -3.86 -4.09
C ARG A 346 -12.47 -3.23 -5.10
N LEU A 347 -11.74 -4.05 -5.87
CA LEU A 347 -10.97 -3.74 -7.09
C LEU A 347 -9.44 -3.84 -7.01
N SER A 348 -8.89 -4.15 -8.19
CA SER A 348 -7.50 -4.48 -8.50
C SER A 348 -6.93 -3.45 -9.49
N ALA A 349 -5.82 -2.79 -9.15
CA ALA A 349 -4.85 -2.20 -10.07
C ALA A 349 -3.65 -1.62 -9.31
N ALA A 350 -2.45 -1.75 -9.88
CA ALA A 350 -1.22 -1.17 -9.34
C ALA A 350 -1.00 0.27 -9.86
N ALA A 351 -0.74 1.21 -8.94
CA ALA A 351 -0.40 2.63 -9.14
C ALA A 351 -1.56 3.65 -9.23
N TYR A 352 -1.28 4.91 -8.86
CA TYR A 352 -2.18 6.06 -9.05
C TYR A 352 -1.95 6.71 -10.44
N THR A 353 -0.71 7.07 -10.75
CA THR A 353 -0.39 7.84 -11.97
C THR A 353 -0.37 7.00 -13.26
N PHE A 354 0.01 5.73 -13.18
CA PHE A 354 0.18 4.84 -14.32
C PHE A 354 -0.87 3.71 -14.37
N SER A 355 -2.02 3.95 -13.73
CA SER A 355 -3.20 3.07 -13.74
C SER A 355 -4.42 3.86 -14.16
N ALA A 356 -5.39 3.20 -14.78
CA ALA A 356 -6.72 3.77 -14.93
C ALA A 356 -7.30 4.20 -13.57
N ALA A 357 -8.00 5.33 -13.56
CA ALA A 357 -8.74 5.80 -12.42
C ALA A 357 -9.87 4.82 -12.04
N LEU A 358 -10.34 4.93 -10.80
CA LEU A 358 -11.46 4.15 -10.29
C LEU A 358 -12.68 4.30 -11.22
N PRO A 359 -13.47 3.24 -11.47
CA PRO A 359 -14.75 3.41 -12.13
C PRO A 359 -15.69 4.34 -11.34
N ALA A 360 -16.38 5.23 -12.06
CA ALA A 360 -17.25 6.27 -11.51
C ALA A 360 -18.26 5.73 -10.48
N PHE A 361 -18.92 4.61 -10.80
CA PHE A 361 -19.93 4.01 -9.93
C PHE A 361 -19.36 3.55 -8.59
N LEU A 362 -18.08 3.20 -8.52
CA LEU A 362 -17.44 2.80 -7.27
C LEU A 362 -17.14 4.01 -6.40
N ALA A 363 -16.70 5.13 -6.99
CA ALA A 363 -16.57 6.41 -6.29
C ALA A 363 -17.92 6.87 -5.73
N THR A 364 -18.99 6.81 -6.53
CA THR A 364 -20.35 7.13 -6.03
C THR A 364 -20.77 6.21 -4.89
N THR A 365 -20.62 4.89 -5.03
CA THR A 365 -21.03 3.96 -3.96
C THR A 365 -20.16 4.07 -2.71
N ALA A 366 -18.90 4.49 -2.83
CA ALA A 366 -18.01 4.77 -1.71
C ALA A 366 -18.52 5.97 -0.90
N SER A 367 -18.80 7.08 -1.58
CA SER A 367 -19.43 8.28 -0.98
C SER A 367 -20.76 7.92 -0.30
N GLU A 368 -21.65 7.19 -0.99
CA GLU A 368 -22.94 6.80 -0.44
C GLU A 368 -22.80 5.84 0.76
N THR A 369 -21.82 4.94 0.75
CA THR A 369 -21.53 4.05 1.88
C THR A 369 -21.09 4.85 3.11
N THR A 370 -20.23 5.85 2.92
CA THR A 370 -19.83 6.77 3.99
C THR A 370 -21.04 7.51 4.54
N TYR A 371 -21.92 8.02 3.68
CA TYR A 371 -23.15 8.68 4.07
C TYR A 371 -24.06 7.74 4.90
N LEU A 372 -24.28 6.51 4.45
CA LEU A 372 -25.07 5.52 5.19
C LEU A 372 -24.49 5.22 6.58
N LEU A 373 -23.18 5.15 6.73
CA LEU A 373 -22.54 4.96 8.04
C LEU A 373 -22.75 6.15 8.99
N GLN A 374 -22.83 7.37 8.44
CA GLN A 374 -23.05 8.59 9.21
C GLN A 374 -24.52 8.77 9.63
N GLU A 375 -25.46 8.51 8.72
CA GLU A 375 -26.91 8.65 8.96
C GLU A 375 -27.48 7.51 9.79
N HIS A 376 -26.91 6.29 9.65
CA HIS A 376 -27.40 5.07 10.30
C HIS A 376 -26.36 4.45 11.26
N PRO A 377 -25.94 5.16 12.33
CA PRO A 377 -24.94 4.66 13.28
C PRO A 377 -25.40 3.37 14.01
N GLU A 378 -26.69 3.06 14.03
CA GLU A 378 -27.26 1.81 14.55
C GLU A 378 -26.72 0.57 13.83
N ILE A 379 -26.29 0.70 12.57
CA ILE A 379 -25.70 -0.40 11.81
C ILE A 379 -24.35 -0.82 12.44
N ILE A 380 -23.55 0.15 12.89
CA ILE A 380 -22.29 -0.10 13.60
C ILE A 380 -22.57 -0.77 14.94
N GLN A 381 -23.59 -0.32 15.68
CA GLN A 381 -24.00 -0.94 16.93
C GLN A 381 -24.43 -2.40 16.73
N THR A 382 -25.25 -2.66 15.70
CA THR A 382 -25.70 -4.00 15.34
C THR A 382 -24.51 -4.92 15.03
N LEU A 383 -23.52 -4.42 14.30
CA LEU A 383 -22.29 -5.17 14.04
C LEU A 383 -21.58 -5.52 15.34
N ARG A 384 -21.40 -4.56 16.27
CA ARG A 384 -20.76 -4.81 17.58
C ARG A 384 -21.51 -5.85 18.41
N GLU A 385 -22.84 -5.83 18.38
CA GLU A 385 -23.67 -6.83 19.06
C GLU A 385 -23.47 -8.22 18.48
N ASN A 386 -23.42 -8.33 17.15
CA ASN A 386 -23.10 -9.59 16.47
C ASN A 386 -21.67 -10.07 16.76
N ILE A 387 -20.68 -9.16 16.83
CA ILE A 387 -19.30 -9.50 17.20
C ILE A 387 -19.28 -10.09 18.61
N ARG A 388 -19.91 -9.42 19.58
CA ARG A 388 -20.02 -9.92 20.96
C ARG A 388 -20.72 -11.27 21.02
N ALA A 389 -21.80 -11.47 20.26
CA ALA A 389 -22.52 -12.73 20.20
C ALA A 389 -21.68 -13.87 19.61
N MET A 390 -20.95 -13.61 18.51
CA MET A 390 -20.04 -14.58 17.89
C MET A 390 -18.89 -14.94 18.85
N ARG A 391 -18.23 -13.93 19.42
CA ARG A 391 -17.10 -14.11 20.35
C ARG A 391 -17.52 -14.93 21.56
N ALA A 392 -18.67 -14.62 22.17
CA ALA A 392 -19.18 -15.35 23.33
C ALA A 392 -19.39 -16.86 23.07
N GLN A 393 -19.59 -17.29 21.81
CA GLN A 393 -19.67 -18.70 21.46
C GLN A 393 -18.31 -19.38 21.27
N LEU A 394 -17.26 -18.60 21.00
CA LEU A 394 -15.93 -19.09 20.63
C LEU A 394 -14.94 -18.98 21.79
N ASP A 395 -14.77 -17.80 22.38
CA ASP A 395 -13.81 -17.52 23.46
C ASP A 395 -14.54 -16.77 24.59
N PRO A 396 -14.59 -17.30 25.85
CA PRO A 396 -13.79 -18.40 26.42
C PRO A 396 -14.37 -19.81 26.30
N ARG A 397 -15.50 -20.01 25.61
CA ARG A 397 -16.22 -21.30 25.60
C ARG A 397 -15.46 -22.43 24.90
N SER A 398 -14.58 -22.14 23.96
CA SER A 398 -13.76 -23.15 23.30
C SER A 398 -12.60 -23.55 24.20
N GLU A 399 -12.43 -24.86 24.38
CA GLU A 399 -11.28 -25.43 25.09
C GLU A 399 -9.98 -25.27 24.30
N TRP A 400 -10.06 -25.16 22.97
CA TRP A 400 -8.93 -25.36 22.05
C TRP A 400 -8.33 -24.08 21.48
N VAL A 401 -9.15 -23.04 21.27
CA VAL A 401 -8.74 -21.79 20.63
C VAL A 401 -8.98 -20.58 21.55
N ARG A 402 -8.23 -19.51 21.30
CA ARG A 402 -8.41 -18.18 21.87
C ARG A 402 -8.57 -17.16 20.76
N CYS A 403 -9.26 -16.06 21.03
CA CYS A 403 -9.38 -14.95 20.08
C CYS A 403 -8.22 -13.97 20.29
N SER A 404 -7.43 -13.74 19.24
CA SER A 404 -6.37 -12.72 19.25
C SER A 404 -6.91 -11.32 18.92
N SER A 405 -8.05 -11.24 18.23
CA SER A 405 -8.59 -9.97 17.80
C SER A 405 -9.12 -9.10 18.95
N SER A 406 -9.00 -7.79 18.80
CA SER A 406 -9.60 -6.81 19.70
C SER A 406 -11.14 -6.97 19.78
N PRO A 407 -11.80 -6.58 20.89
CA PRO A 407 -13.21 -6.88 21.13
C PRO A 407 -14.18 -6.39 20.05
N ASP A 408 -13.90 -5.23 19.44
CA ASP A 408 -14.72 -4.58 18.42
C ASP A 408 -14.29 -4.93 16.98
N ASN A 409 -13.30 -5.79 16.79
CA ASN A 409 -12.86 -6.21 15.47
C ASN A 409 -13.81 -7.28 14.88
N PRO A 410 -14.46 -7.03 13.72
CA PRO A 410 -15.36 -7.98 13.08
C PRO A 410 -14.64 -9.16 12.43
N ILE A 411 -13.31 -9.08 12.28
CA ILE A 411 -12.46 -10.16 11.81
C ILE A 411 -11.96 -10.90 13.04
N VAL A 412 -12.74 -11.89 13.48
CA VAL A 412 -12.42 -12.71 14.65
C VAL A 412 -11.39 -13.74 14.24
N ILE A 413 -10.14 -13.53 14.66
CA ILE A 413 -9.01 -14.42 14.44
C ILE A 413 -8.90 -15.34 15.66
N LEU A 414 -8.99 -16.64 15.40
CA LEU A 414 -8.88 -17.69 16.40
C LEU A 414 -7.55 -18.41 16.21
N THR A 415 -6.71 -18.35 17.24
CA THR A 415 -5.44 -19.08 17.30
C THR A 415 -5.55 -20.23 18.29
N LEU A 416 -4.78 -21.29 18.10
CA LEU A 416 -4.72 -22.38 19.08
C LEU A 416 -4.19 -21.84 20.41
N LYS A 417 -4.71 -22.34 21.53
CA LYS A 417 -4.15 -21.99 22.85
C LYS A 417 -2.73 -22.58 22.96
N PRO A 418 -1.74 -21.80 23.42
CA PRO A 418 -0.33 -22.25 23.50
C PRO A 418 -0.15 -23.60 24.18
N GLN A 419 -0.87 -23.83 25.29
CA GLN A 419 -0.85 -25.11 26.02
C GLN A 419 -1.07 -26.33 25.12
N HIS A 420 -2.01 -26.27 24.17
CA HIS A 420 -2.31 -27.40 23.27
C HIS A 420 -1.28 -27.55 22.16
N VAL A 421 -0.66 -26.44 21.75
CA VAL A 421 0.44 -26.45 20.78
C VAL A 421 1.67 -27.11 21.39
N ASP A 422 2.01 -26.75 22.62
CA ASP A 422 3.17 -27.26 23.35
C ASP A 422 2.98 -28.74 23.75
N GLU A 423 1.83 -29.09 24.35
CA GLU A 423 1.51 -30.46 24.76
C GLU A 423 1.56 -31.45 23.59
N ARG A 424 1.11 -31.02 22.40
CA ARG A 424 1.07 -31.86 21.20
C ARG A 424 2.27 -31.64 20.27
N LYS A 425 3.24 -30.80 20.65
CA LYS A 425 4.42 -30.45 19.84
C LYS A 425 4.02 -30.15 18.37
N LEU A 426 3.06 -29.26 18.17
CA LEU A 426 2.55 -28.94 16.84
C LEU A 426 3.48 -27.93 16.14
N SER A 427 4.08 -28.34 15.03
CA SER A 427 4.82 -27.42 14.16
C SER A 427 3.87 -26.36 13.56
N MET A 428 4.40 -25.24 13.05
CA MET A 428 3.57 -24.25 12.34
C MET A 428 2.77 -24.90 11.20
N LYS A 429 3.41 -25.81 10.45
CA LYS A 429 2.76 -26.59 9.38
C LYS A 429 1.65 -27.50 9.92
N ASP A 430 1.88 -28.18 11.04
CA ASP A 430 0.86 -29.02 11.69
C ASP A 430 -0.36 -28.18 12.07
N GLN A 431 -0.12 -26.98 12.63
CA GLN A 431 -1.19 -26.05 13.00
C GLN A 431 -1.96 -25.57 11.76
N GLU A 432 -1.28 -25.24 10.65
CA GLU A 432 -1.95 -24.83 9.41
C GLU A 432 -2.86 -25.92 8.85
N HIS A 433 -2.36 -27.17 8.79
CA HIS A 433 -3.14 -28.31 8.32
C HIS A 433 -4.32 -28.62 9.24
N LEU A 434 -4.12 -28.57 10.56
CA LEU A 434 -5.17 -28.79 11.56
C LEU A 434 -6.28 -27.74 11.42
N LEU A 435 -5.90 -26.47 11.32
CA LEU A 435 -6.87 -25.38 11.17
C LEU A 435 -7.58 -25.44 9.82
N GLN A 436 -6.92 -25.94 8.77
CA GLN A 436 -7.56 -26.21 7.48
C GLN A 436 -8.62 -27.32 7.62
N ASP A 437 -8.35 -28.40 8.35
CA ASP A 437 -9.36 -29.43 8.64
C ASP A 437 -10.57 -28.83 9.41
N CYS A 438 -10.34 -27.91 10.34
CA CYS A 438 -11.42 -27.18 11.04
C CYS A 438 -12.27 -26.31 10.09
N VAL A 439 -11.65 -25.70 9.07
CA VAL A 439 -12.36 -24.94 8.02
C VAL A 439 -13.22 -25.89 7.18
N GLU A 440 -12.68 -27.04 6.77
CA GLU A 440 -13.39 -28.06 6.01
C GLU A 440 -14.58 -28.64 6.80
N GLU A 441 -14.38 -28.96 8.08
CA GLU A 441 -15.43 -29.46 8.98
C GLU A 441 -16.53 -28.39 9.21
N SER A 442 -16.14 -27.12 9.35
CA SER A 442 -17.12 -26.01 9.46
C SER A 442 -17.98 -25.90 8.20
N LEU A 443 -17.36 -26.03 7.02
CA LEU A 443 -18.04 -25.99 5.74
C LEU A 443 -18.99 -27.18 5.55
N ALA A 444 -18.56 -28.39 5.94
CA ALA A 444 -19.40 -29.59 5.91
C ALA A 444 -20.70 -29.40 6.72
N ASN A 445 -20.58 -28.71 7.86
CA ASN A 445 -21.68 -28.32 8.75
C ASN A 445 -22.40 -27.02 8.34
N GLY A 446 -22.09 -26.45 7.16
CA GLY A 446 -22.84 -25.36 6.55
C GLY A 446 -22.38 -23.95 6.93
N VAL A 447 -21.17 -23.79 7.48
CA VAL A 447 -20.57 -22.48 7.80
C VAL A 447 -19.24 -22.31 7.06
N LEU A 448 -19.19 -21.34 6.14
CA LEU A 448 -18.01 -21.02 5.35
C LEU A 448 -17.16 -19.98 6.12
N ILE A 449 -15.93 -20.35 6.45
CA ILE A 449 -14.89 -19.53 7.08
C ILE A 449 -13.58 -19.72 6.32
N THR A 450 -12.53 -18.99 6.69
CA THR A 450 -11.20 -19.15 6.05
C THR A 450 -10.10 -19.33 7.07
N ARG A 451 -8.99 -19.94 6.66
CA ARG A 451 -7.74 -19.85 7.41
C ARG A 451 -7.12 -18.45 7.24
N LEU A 452 -6.41 -17.99 8.26
CA LEU A 452 -5.47 -16.89 8.12
C LEU A 452 -4.30 -17.38 7.26
N LYS A 453 -4.06 -16.74 6.12
CA LYS A 453 -2.90 -17.06 5.29
C LYS A 453 -1.66 -16.47 5.94
N ALA A 454 -0.58 -17.26 5.98
CA ALA A 454 0.70 -16.78 6.44
C ALA A 454 1.15 -15.60 5.57
N MET A 455 1.80 -14.62 6.20
CA MET A 455 2.46 -13.57 5.45
C MET A 455 3.64 -14.18 4.70
N PRO A 456 3.78 -13.96 3.38
CA PRO A 456 4.94 -14.45 2.66
C PRO A 456 6.20 -13.79 3.24
N PRO A 457 7.34 -14.51 3.26
CA PRO A 457 8.58 -13.96 3.77
C PRO A 457 9.00 -12.73 2.98
N ALA A 458 9.71 -11.81 3.63
CA ALA A 458 10.22 -10.63 2.95
C ALA A 458 11.16 -11.03 1.79
N LEU A 459 10.94 -10.42 0.62
CA LEU A 459 11.68 -10.76 -0.59
C LEU A 459 13.16 -10.42 -0.43
N GLY A 460 14.05 -11.39 -0.66
CA GLY A 460 15.50 -11.23 -0.49
C GLY A 460 16.03 -11.63 0.90
N VAL A 461 15.18 -12.13 1.79
CA VAL A 461 15.63 -12.80 3.01
C VAL A 461 16.12 -14.20 2.65
N ALA A 462 17.36 -14.52 3.02
CA ALA A 462 17.91 -15.86 2.86
C ALA A 462 17.14 -16.86 3.73
N GLU A 463 16.98 -18.11 3.28
CA GLU A 463 16.21 -19.14 3.97
C GLU A 463 16.63 -19.33 5.45
N LYS A 464 17.93 -19.20 5.74
CA LYS A 464 18.51 -19.26 7.08
C LYS A 464 18.07 -18.14 8.03
N ASP A 465 17.62 -17.00 7.50
CA ASP A 465 17.21 -15.82 8.27
C ASP A 465 15.68 -15.72 8.41
N LEU A 466 14.92 -16.63 7.78
CA LEU A 466 13.47 -16.72 7.91
C LEU A 466 13.02 -16.99 9.35
N VAL A 467 13.80 -17.74 10.12
CA VAL A 467 13.53 -18.04 11.54
C VAL A 467 13.57 -16.77 12.41
N LYS A 468 14.27 -15.73 11.96
CA LYS A 468 14.36 -14.44 12.65
C LYS A 468 13.27 -13.47 12.20
N GLU A 469 12.52 -13.80 11.16
CA GLU A 469 11.42 -12.98 10.68
C GLU A 469 10.18 -13.19 11.56
N TRP A 470 9.48 -12.10 11.87
CA TRP A 470 8.20 -12.21 12.56
C TRP A 470 7.16 -12.81 11.62
N ALA A 471 6.46 -13.83 12.10
CA ALA A 471 5.36 -14.48 11.40
C ALA A 471 4.11 -14.53 12.30
N PRO A 472 2.91 -14.32 11.73
CA PRO A 472 1.68 -14.45 12.50
C PRO A 472 1.45 -15.90 12.90
N ALA A 473 0.86 -16.10 14.08
CA ALA A 473 0.42 -17.42 14.51
C ALA A 473 -0.66 -17.94 13.55
N PRO A 474 -0.62 -19.24 13.15
CA PRO A 474 -1.66 -19.84 12.36
C PRO A 474 -3.02 -19.69 13.06
N GLY A 475 -4.02 -19.28 12.28
CA GLY A 475 -5.35 -19.02 12.83
C GLY A 475 -6.47 -19.26 11.83
N ILE A 476 -7.69 -19.26 12.33
CA ILE A 476 -8.92 -19.25 11.54
C ILE A 476 -9.52 -17.85 11.63
N LYS A 477 -10.01 -17.36 10.49
CA LYS A 477 -10.62 -16.05 10.34
C LYS A 477 -12.13 -16.20 10.14
N VAL A 478 -12.89 -15.60 11.05
CA VAL A 478 -14.35 -15.53 11.03
C VAL A 478 -14.76 -14.06 10.86
N CYS A 479 -15.30 -13.71 9.70
CA CYS A 479 -15.73 -12.35 9.38
C CYS A 479 -17.20 -12.17 9.74
N VAL A 480 -17.48 -11.47 10.84
CA VAL A 480 -18.82 -11.18 11.35
C VAL A 480 -19.51 -10.13 10.47
N THR A 481 -20.83 -10.24 10.31
CA THR A 481 -21.63 -9.33 9.47
C THR A 481 -22.97 -8.98 10.11
N THR A 482 -23.52 -7.80 9.79
CA THR A 482 -24.89 -7.38 10.13
C THR A 482 -25.94 -8.12 9.30
N GLY A 483 -25.55 -8.75 8.20
CA GLY A 483 -26.45 -9.52 7.36
C GLY A 483 -26.96 -10.83 7.99
N LEU A 484 -26.54 -11.14 9.21
CA LEU A 484 -27.08 -12.20 10.06
C LEU A 484 -27.74 -11.58 11.29
N ASN A 485 -28.88 -12.13 11.70
CA ASN A 485 -29.43 -11.79 13.01
C ASN A 485 -28.59 -12.43 14.13
N LYS A 486 -28.82 -12.01 15.37
CA LYS A 486 -28.10 -12.52 16.54
C LYS A 486 -28.20 -14.04 16.70
N LYS A 487 -29.38 -14.63 16.50
CA LYS A 487 -29.62 -16.08 16.64
C LYS A 487 -28.81 -16.88 15.62
N ASP A 488 -28.79 -16.43 14.37
CA ASP A 488 -28.00 -17.07 13.31
C ASP A 488 -26.50 -16.92 13.55
N THR A 489 -26.07 -15.78 14.09
CA THR A 489 -24.69 -15.52 14.50
C THR A 489 -24.24 -16.48 15.60
N GLU A 490 -25.04 -16.65 16.66
CA GLU A 490 -24.77 -17.58 17.76
C GLU A 490 -24.77 -19.04 17.30
N LYS A 491 -25.70 -19.41 16.40
CA LYS A 491 -25.76 -20.73 15.79
C LYS A 491 -24.49 -21.01 14.99
N ALA A 492 -24.04 -20.06 14.16
CA ALA A 492 -22.81 -20.20 13.39
C ALA A 492 -21.57 -20.34 14.30
N GLY A 493 -21.47 -19.52 15.35
CA GLY A 493 -20.38 -19.65 16.33
C GLY A 493 -20.36 -21.00 17.05
N THR A 494 -21.53 -21.55 17.37
CA THR A 494 -21.66 -22.90 17.95
C THR A 494 -21.19 -23.98 16.98
N ILE A 495 -21.56 -23.89 15.70
CA ILE A 495 -21.11 -24.83 14.66
C ILE A 495 -19.59 -24.79 14.53
N ILE A 496 -18.99 -23.60 14.45
CA ILE A 496 -17.53 -23.42 14.36
C ILE A 496 -16.84 -24.05 15.59
N ARG A 497 -17.34 -23.78 16.81
CA ARG A 497 -16.78 -24.37 18.05
C ARG A 497 -16.87 -25.90 18.03
N HIS A 498 -17.98 -26.47 17.57
CA HIS A 498 -18.16 -27.92 17.50
C HIS A 498 -17.26 -28.54 16.43
N ALA A 499 -17.11 -27.90 15.26
CA ALA A 499 -16.18 -28.32 14.23
C ALA A 499 -14.73 -28.37 14.75
N ILE A 500 -14.28 -27.31 15.43
CA ILE A 500 -12.96 -27.27 16.07
C ILE A 500 -12.81 -28.42 17.08
N THR A 501 -13.81 -28.62 17.94
CA THR A 501 -13.78 -29.71 18.94
C THR A 501 -13.72 -31.09 18.28
N SER A 502 -14.47 -31.30 17.21
CA SER A 502 -14.51 -32.56 16.45
C SER A 502 -13.13 -32.89 15.87
N VAL A 503 -12.51 -31.93 15.18
CA VAL A 503 -11.17 -32.08 14.57
C VAL A 503 -10.10 -32.29 15.64
N MET A 504 -10.13 -31.52 16.74
CA MET A 504 -9.17 -31.63 17.83
C MET A 504 -9.23 -32.96 18.59
N LYS A 505 -10.42 -33.59 18.63
CA LYS A 505 -10.65 -34.93 19.21
C LYS A 505 -10.47 -36.06 18.19
N GLY A 506 -10.30 -35.75 16.90
CA GLY A 506 -10.10 -36.73 15.85
C GLY A 506 -8.75 -37.45 15.97
N LYS A 507 -8.72 -38.75 15.63
CA LYS A 507 -7.52 -39.60 15.71
C LYS A 507 -6.32 -39.02 14.95
N LYS A 508 -6.56 -38.33 13.82
CA LYS A 508 -5.52 -37.71 12.98
C LYS A 508 -4.60 -36.76 13.75
N TRP A 509 -5.14 -36.01 14.71
CA TRP A 509 -4.41 -34.99 15.47
C TRP A 509 -4.16 -35.37 16.94
N GLN A 510 -4.49 -36.61 17.31
CA GLN A 510 -4.05 -37.21 18.56
C GLN A 510 -2.65 -37.79 18.30
N LYS A 511 -1.60 -37.00 18.53
CA LYS A 511 -0.25 -37.58 18.65
C LYS A 511 -0.22 -38.42 19.93
N ASP A 512 0.05 -39.72 19.81
CA ASP A 512 0.18 -40.61 20.97
C ASP A 512 1.23 -40.05 21.93
N ARG A 513 0.94 -40.11 23.23
CA ARG A 513 1.82 -39.65 24.32
C ARG A 513 3.12 -40.49 24.47
N GLN A 514 3.48 -41.29 23.48
CA GLN A 514 4.61 -42.21 23.54
C GLN A 514 5.50 -42.03 22.31
N GLN A 515 6.44 -41.08 22.43
CA GLN A 515 7.84 -41.21 22.00
C GLN A 515 8.69 -40.10 22.63
#